data_AF-A0A1Q3CJC9-F1
#
_entry.id   AF-A0A1Q3CJC9-F1
#
_cell.length_a   1.000
_cell.length_b   1.000
_cell.length_c   1.000
_cell.angle_alpha   90.00
_cell.angle_beta   90.00
_cell.angle_gamma   90.00
#
_symmetry.space_group_name_H-M   'P 1'
#
loop_
_entity.id
_entity.type
_entity.pdbx_description
1 polymer ?
#
loop_
_entity_poly.entity_id
_entity_poly.type
_entity_poly.pdbx_seq_one_letter_code
_entity_poly.pdbx_strand_id
1 'polypeptide(L)'
;MEFNEEQLPVKYLGLPITARLLASDCNTRVDKTIARSRSWAANLSFAGRLQLILNQFSLVFRFCSTFLVPVSIIKKRERVLKNFLWGGLREDTKIGKIKWEQVCKPLKEGGLGIRSLRIWNRALLLKQVWELLLDSWAWRQILKLRNIALDNIIYEVGRGDKFYLWHDPWFFDTSMHALYGHNVIRNASMRGNELIEVMVSEGQCKWPSIFVR
;
A
#
# COMPACT_ATOMS: atom_id res chain seq x y z
N MET A 1 -22.07 23.29 -4.82
CA MET A 1 -21.79 21.87 -4.54
C MET A 1 -21.27 21.82 -3.12
N GLU A 2 -22.08 21.33 -2.20
CA GLU A 2 -21.64 21.05 -0.82
C GLU A 2 -20.75 19.81 -0.89
N PHE A 3 -19.47 19.98 -0.57
CA PHE A 3 -18.56 18.85 -0.40
C PHE A 3 -18.74 18.33 1.02
N ASN A 4 -19.12 17.07 1.18
CA ASN A 4 -19.15 16.45 2.50
C ASN A 4 -17.72 16.35 3.03
N GLU A 5 -17.50 16.87 4.24
CA GLU A 5 -16.24 16.72 4.96
C GLU A 5 -16.06 15.25 5.37
N GLU A 6 -15.19 14.52 4.64
CA GLU A 6 -14.85 13.14 4.97
C GLU A 6 -13.53 13.09 5.74
N GLN A 7 -13.51 12.43 6.90
CA GLN A 7 -12.29 12.17 7.65
C GLN A 7 -11.43 11.12 6.96
N LEU A 8 -10.15 11.43 6.74
CA LEU A 8 -9.16 10.49 6.23
C LEU A 8 -8.98 9.30 7.18
N PRO A 9 -8.72 8.07 6.67
CA PRO A 9 -8.46 7.73 5.27
C PRO A 9 -9.74 7.47 4.45
N VAL A 10 -9.95 8.31 3.42
CA VAL A 10 -11.03 8.16 2.44
C VAL A 10 -10.79 6.91 1.61
N LYS A 11 -11.86 6.12 1.37
CA LYS A 11 -11.78 4.91 0.56
C LYS A 11 -12.19 5.20 -0.88
N TYR A 12 -11.24 5.17 -1.80
CA TYR A 12 -11.50 5.29 -3.23
C TYR A 12 -11.31 3.95 -3.94
N LEU A 13 -12.32 3.52 -4.71
CA LEU A 13 -12.34 2.21 -5.40
C LEU A 13 -12.09 1.01 -4.46
N GLY A 14 -12.51 1.15 -3.19
CA GLY A 14 -12.30 0.15 -2.14
C GLY A 14 -10.84 0.01 -1.68
N LEU A 15 -10.03 1.05 -1.85
CA LEU A 15 -8.70 1.20 -1.24
C LEU A 15 -8.67 2.47 -0.40
N PRO A 16 -8.02 2.44 0.78
CA PRO A 16 -7.73 3.68 1.48
C PRO A 16 -6.75 4.52 0.65
N ILE A 17 -7.07 5.80 0.47
CA ILE A 17 -6.12 6.79 -0.06
C ILE A 17 -5.11 7.05 1.05
N THR A 18 -4.04 6.26 1.07
CA THR A 18 -2.97 6.35 2.07
C THR A 18 -1.61 6.23 1.40
N ALA A 19 -0.61 6.97 1.90
CA ALA A 19 0.76 6.93 1.38
C ALA A 19 1.40 5.53 1.48
N ARG A 20 0.93 4.69 2.41
CA ARG A 20 1.38 3.31 2.60
C ARG A 20 0.19 2.39 2.77
N LEU A 21 0.15 1.32 1.98
CA LEU A 21 -0.87 0.28 2.10
C LEU A 21 -0.55 -0.60 3.31
N LEU A 22 -1.41 -0.61 4.33
CA LEU A 22 -1.21 -1.52 5.45
C LEU A 22 -1.63 -2.95 5.08
N ALA A 23 -1.05 -3.92 5.78
CA ALA A 23 -1.41 -5.32 5.64
C ALA A 23 -2.89 -5.57 6.00
N SER A 24 -3.46 -4.80 6.93
CA SER A 24 -4.88 -4.83 7.31
C SER A 24 -5.80 -4.54 6.13
N ASP A 25 -5.48 -3.53 5.32
CA ASP A 25 -6.30 -3.09 4.20
C ASP A 25 -6.33 -4.15 3.09
N CYS A 26 -5.19 -4.83 2.93
CA CYS A 26 -5.04 -5.93 1.99
C CYS A 26 -5.85 -7.17 2.38
N ASN A 27 -6.07 -7.40 3.68
CA ASN A 27 -6.71 -8.62 4.17
C ASN A 27 -8.14 -8.76 3.66
N THR A 28 -8.94 -7.70 3.73
CA THR A 28 -10.34 -7.71 3.27
C THR A 28 -10.47 -8.22 1.82
N ARG A 29 -9.54 -7.83 0.94
CA ARG A 29 -9.52 -8.23 -0.47
C ARG A 29 -8.97 -9.64 -0.66
N VAL A 30 -7.99 -10.05 0.15
CA VAL A 30 -7.53 -11.44 0.21
C VAL A 30 -8.68 -12.35 0.61
N ASP A 31 -9.47 -11.95 1.61
CA ASP A 31 -10.55 -12.75 2.16
C ASP A 31 -11.72 -12.89 1.16
N LYS A 32 -12.04 -11.82 0.40
CA LYS A 32 -12.97 -11.91 -0.76
C LYS A 32 -12.47 -12.90 -1.82
N THR A 33 -11.16 -12.93 -2.06
CA THR A 33 -10.54 -13.84 -3.01
C THR A 33 -10.61 -15.29 -2.52
N ILE A 34 -10.41 -15.52 -1.21
CA ILE A 34 -10.56 -16.82 -0.55
C ILE A 34 -12.01 -17.30 -0.64
N ALA A 35 -12.99 -16.43 -0.35
CA ALA A 35 -14.40 -16.77 -0.41
C ALA A 35 -14.79 -17.22 -1.84
N ARG A 36 -14.33 -16.48 -2.85
CA ARG A 36 -14.58 -16.84 -4.25
C ARG A 36 -13.86 -18.12 -4.67
N SER A 37 -12.63 -18.34 -4.22
CA SER A 37 -11.90 -19.59 -4.51
C SER A 37 -12.59 -20.80 -3.90
N ARG A 38 -13.14 -20.68 -2.69
CA ARG A 38 -13.91 -21.74 -2.03
C ARG A 38 -15.17 -22.10 -2.81
N SER A 39 -15.92 -21.12 -3.29
CA SER A 39 -17.13 -21.34 -4.10
C SER A 39 -16.85 -22.12 -5.38
N TRP A 40 -15.70 -21.90 -6.03
CA TRP A 40 -15.32 -22.63 -7.25
C TRP A 40 -14.64 -23.97 -7.00
N ALA A 41 -14.03 -24.18 -5.82
CA ALA A 41 -13.26 -25.39 -5.54
C ALA A 41 -14.07 -26.69 -5.59
N ALA A 42 -15.40 -26.63 -5.42
CA ALA A 42 -16.28 -27.80 -5.37
C ALA A 42 -16.39 -28.56 -6.72
N ASN A 43 -16.36 -27.85 -7.85
CA ASN A 43 -16.79 -28.41 -9.14
C ASN A 43 -15.71 -28.47 -10.22
N LEU A 44 -14.45 -28.15 -9.90
CA LEU A 44 -13.39 -28.06 -10.92
C LEU A 44 -12.32 -29.14 -10.80
N SER A 45 -11.97 -29.66 -11.99
CA SER A 45 -10.78 -30.46 -12.22
C SER A 45 -9.50 -29.65 -11.95
N PHE A 46 -8.38 -30.35 -11.78
CA PHE A 46 -7.07 -29.72 -11.61
C PHE A 46 -6.75 -28.71 -12.72
N ALA A 47 -6.96 -29.09 -13.98
CA ALA A 47 -6.70 -28.24 -15.13
C ALA A 47 -7.59 -26.98 -15.11
N GLY A 48 -8.86 -27.13 -14.75
CA GLY A 48 -9.78 -26.00 -14.58
C GLY A 48 -9.36 -25.04 -13.47
N ARG A 49 -8.86 -25.56 -12.34
CA ARG A 49 -8.31 -24.72 -11.26
C ARG A 49 -7.07 -23.96 -11.70
N LEU A 50 -6.16 -24.62 -12.43
CA LEU A 50 -4.97 -23.98 -12.97
C LEU A 50 -5.34 -22.82 -13.92
N GLN A 51 -6.28 -23.06 -14.84
CA GLN A 51 -6.72 -22.05 -15.80
C GLN A 51 -7.43 -20.87 -15.11
N LEU A 52 -8.19 -21.10 -14.04
CA LEU A 52 -8.76 -20.03 -13.22
C LEU A 52 -7.69 -19.19 -12.51
N ILE A 53 -6.62 -19.81 -12.01
CA ILE A 53 -5.49 -19.06 -11.42
C ILE A 53 -4.83 -18.18 -12.49
N LEU A 54 -4.62 -18.71 -13.69
CA LEU A 54 -3.98 -17.95 -14.76
C LEU A 54 -4.87 -16.78 -15.25
N ASN A 55 -6.19 -16.96 -15.34
CA ASN A 55 -7.11 -15.96 -15.90
C ASN A 55 -7.71 -14.99 -14.85
N GLN A 56 -8.40 -15.51 -13.83
CA GLN A 56 -9.15 -14.67 -12.89
C GLN A 56 -8.25 -14.00 -11.85
N PHE A 57 -7.33 -14.78 -11.27
CA PHE A 57 -6.50 -14.26 -10.18
C PHE A 57 -5.55 -13.18 -10.69
N SER A 58 -5.13 -13.22 -11.96
CA SER A 58 -4.31 -12.18 -12.59
C SER A 58 -5.03 -10.82 -12.68
N LEU A 59 -6.35 -10.80 -12.89
CA LEU A 59 -7.16 -9.57 -12.86
C LEU A 59 -7.25 -8.99 -11.43
N VAL A 60 -7.50 -9.84 -10.42
CA VAL A 60 -7.52 -9.43 -9.00
C VAL A 60 -6.11 -9.03 -8.51
N PHE A 61 -5.07 -9.58 -9.15
CA PHE A 61 -3.68 -9.22 -8.91
C PHE A 61 -3.27 -7.87 -9.51
N ARG A 62 -3.99 -7.37 -10.52
CA ARG A 62 -3.75 -6.05 -11.09
C ARG A 62 -3.89 -4.95 -10.05
N PHE A 63 -4.73 -5.13 -9.03
CA PHE A 63 -4.81 -4.18 -7.90
C PHE A 63 -3.52 -4.08 -7.07
N CYS A 64 -2.72 -5.14 -7.06
CA CYS A 64 -1.40 -5.14 -6.44
C CYS A 64 -0.32 -4.51 -7.34
N SER A 65 -0.64 -4.02 -8.54
CA SER A 65 0.35 -3.32 -9.38
C SER A 65 0.67 -1.91 -8.86
N THR A 66 -0.27 -1.30 -8.13
CA THR A 66 -0.23 0.13 -7.77
C THR A 66 0.55 0.40 -6.49
N PHE A 67 0.76 -0.60 -5.65
CA PHE A 67 1.46 -0.45 -4.36
C PHE A 67 2.48 -1.56 -4.16
N LEU A 68 3.55 -1.24 -3.42
CA LEU A 68 4.46 -2.25 -2.93
C LEU A 68 3.75 -3.11 -1.87
N VAL A 69 3.49 -4.37 -2.22
CA VAL A 69 2.72 -5.27 -1.35
C VAL A 69 3.63 -5.85 -0.26
N PRO A 70 3.22 -5.81 1.02
CA PRO A 70 3.97 -6.47 2.09
C PRO A 70 4.18 -7.96 1.84
N VAL A 71 5.36 -8.48 2.19
CA VAL A 71 5.72 -9.88 1.98
C VAL A 71 4.77 -10.85 2.71
N SER A 72 4.23 -10.44 3.87
CA SER A 72 3.23 -11.20 4.63
C SER A 72 1.97 -11.49 3.81
N ILE A 73 1.47 -10.49 3.08
CA ILE A 73 0.29 -10.60 2.21
C ILE A 73 0.59 -11.47 0.99
N ILE A 74 1.78 -11.33 0.39
CA ILE A 74 2.23 -12.18 -0.71
C ILE A 74 2.22 -13.65 -0.26
N LYS A 75 2.81 -13.95 0.90
CA LYS A 75 2.83 -15.31 1.48
C LYS A 75 1.42 -15.83 1.77
N LYS A 76 0.54 -15.01 2.34
CA LYS A 76 -0.87 -15.37 2.60
C LYS A 76 -1.58 -15.75 1.30
N ARG A 77 -1.42 -14.94 0.24
CA ARG A 77 -2.02 -15.22 -1.07
C ARG A 77 -1.44 -16.46 -1.74
N GLU A 78 -0.12 -16.65 -1.71
CA GLU A 78 0.49 -17.87 -2.23
C GLU A 78 -0.02 -19.12 -1.52
N ARG A 79 -0.25 -19.05 -0.19
CA ARG A 79 -0.86 -20.15 0.56
C ARG A 79 -2.27 -20.47 0.06
N VAL A 80 -3.09 -19.44 -0.19
CA VAL A 80 -4.45 -19.62 -0.73
C VAL A 80 -4.41 -20.25 -2.11
N LEU A 81 -3.53 -19.79 -3.00
CA LEU A 81 -3.37 -20.35 -4.34
C LEU A 81 -2.89 -21.81 -4.31
N LYS A 82 -1.93 -22.13 -3.44
CA LYS A 82 -1.44 -23.50 -3.21
C LYS A 82 -2.57 -24.41 -2.75
N ASN A 83 -3.33 -23.98 -1.74
CA ASN A 83 -4.43 -24.74 -1.18
C ASN A 83 -5.55 -24.92 -2.20
N PHE A 84 -5.86 -23.89 -2.99
CA PHE A 84 -6.87 -24.00 -4.05
C PHE A 84 -6.44 -24.99 -5.14
N LEU A 85 -5.18 -24.90 -5.56
CA LEU A 85 -4.66 -25.73 -6.65
C LEU A 85 -4.58 -27.21 -6.23
N TRP A 86 -4.00 -27.51 -5.07
CA TRP A 86 -3.74 -28.89 -4.60
C TRP A 86 -4.82 -29.47 -3.67
N GLY A 87 -5.47 -28.65 -2.84
CA GLY A 87 -6.39 -29.07 -1.79
C GLY A 87 -7.84 -29.27 -2.26
N GLY A 88 -8.34 -28.47 -3.20
CA GLY A 88 -9.75 -28.52 -3.60
C GLY A 88 -10.70 -28.08 -2.49
N LEU A 89 -11.89 -28.69 -2.38
CA LEU A 89 -12.93 -28.33 -1.40
C LEU A 89 -12.63 -28.81 0.03
N ARG A 90 -11.81 -29.87 0.19
CA ARG A 90 -11.48 -30.40 1.52
C ARG A 90 -10.40 -29.53 2.15
N GLU A 91 -10.66 -29.04 3.36
CA GLU A 91 -9.71 -28.26 4.17
C GLU A 91 -8.47 -29.06 4.60
N ASP A 92 -8.47 -30.36 4.32
CA ASP A 92 -7.30 -31.24 4.42
C ASP A 92 -6.21 -30.66 3.51
N THR A 93 -5.20 -30.07 4.14
CA THR A 93 -4.06 -29.42 3.48
C THR A 93 -3.24 -30.49 2.78
N LYS A 94 -3.64 -30.87 1.56
CA LYS A 94 -2.81 -31.72 0.69
C LYS A 94 -1.52 -30.97 0.44
N ILE A 95 -0.44 -31.48 1.03
CA ILE A 95 0.90 -30.94 0.87
C ILE A 95 1.23 -31.04 -0.61
N GLY A 96 1.51 -29.89 -1.22
CA GLY A 96 1.94 -29.83 -2.60
C GLY A 96 3.20 -30.65 -2.80
N LYS A 97 3.18 -31.59 -3.74
CA LYS A 97 4.34 -32.45 -4.06
C LYS A 97 5.54 -31.67 -4.61
N ILE A 98 5.35 -30.43 -5.05
CA ILE A 98 6.34 -29.62 -5.74
C ILE A 98 6.48 -28.27 -5.03
N LYS A 99 7.73 -27.80 -4.85
CA LYS A 99 8.03 -26.45 -4.35
C LYS A 99 7.35 -25.41 -5.24
N TRP A 100 6.70 -24.43 -4.63
CA TRP A 100 5.94 -23.40 -5.36
C TRP A 100 6.80 -22.58 -6.33
N GLU A 101 8.08 -22.39 -6.01
CA GLU A 101 9.03 -21.72 -6.90
C GLU A 101 9.20 -22.45 -8.22
N GLN A 102 9.16 -23.79 -8.23
CA GLN A 102 9.22 -24.60 -9.44
C GLN A 102 7.89 -24.54 -10.20
N VAL A 103 6.76 -24.52 -9.49
CA VAL A 103 5.42 -24.32 -10.08
C VAL A 103 5.35 -22.97 -10.80
N CYS A 104 5.99 -21.94 -10.25
CA CYS A 104 5.97 -20.59 -10.81
C CYS A 104 6.89 -20.35 -12.01
N LYS A 105 7.66 -21.35 -12.44
CA LYS A 105 8.51 -21.23 -13.62
C LYS A 105 7.68 -21.14 -14.92
N PRO A 106 8.23 -20.54 -15.98
CA PRO A 106 7.64 -20.60 -17.32
C PRO A 106 7.38 -22.05 -17.75
N LEU A 107 6.37 -22.25 -18.62
CA LEU A 107 6.06 -23.57 -19.18
C LEU A 107 7.28 -24.19 -19.90
N LYS A 108 8.09 -23.35 -20.56
CA LYS A 108 9.34 -23.76 -21.22
C LYS A 108 10.39 -24.32 -20.27
N GLU A 109 10.35 -23.95 -18.99
CA GLU A 109 11.27 -24.40 -17.95
C GLU A 109 10.66 -25.51 -17.07
N GLY A 110 9.56 -26.12 -17.50
CA GLY A 110 8.88 -27.20 -16.78
C GLY A 110 7.97 -26.74 -15.62
N GLY A 111 7.68 -25.43 -15.55
CA GLY A 111 6.70 -24.90 -14.59
C GLY A 111 5.27 -24.90 -15.12
N LEU A 112 4.32 -24.46 -14.28
CA LEU A 112 2.89 -24.41 -14.62
C LEU A 112 2.45 -23.05 -15.19
N GLY A 113 3.39 -22.15 -15.47
CA GLY A 113 3.12 -20.83 -16.04
C GLY A 113 2.50 -19.82 -15.05
N ILE A 114 2.42 -20.16 -13.76
CA ILE A 114 1.92 -19.27 -12.71
C ILE A 114 3.00 -18.23 -12.41
N ARG A 115 2.72 -16.94 -12.58
CA ARG A 115 3.72 -15.90 -12.29
C ARG A 115 3.94 -15.73 -10.79
N SER A 116 5.20 -15.67 -10.35
CA SER A 116 5.52 -15.31 -8.96
C SER A 116 5.02 -13.90 -8.66
N LEU A 117 4.16 -13.77 -7.65
CA LEU A 117 3.56 -12.51 -7.22
C LEU A 117 4.61 -11.45 -6.87
N ARG A 118 5.70 -11.88 -6.24
CA ARG A 118 6.79 -10.99 -5.82
C ARG A 118 7.49 -10.37 -7.04
N ILE A 119 7.86 -11.19 -8.00
CA ILE A 119 8.53 -10.75 -9.23
C ILE A 119 7.58 -9.87 -10.04
N TRP A 120 6.32 -10.29 -10.14
CA TRP A 120 5.31 -9.58 -10.93
C TRP A 120 4.95 -8.21 -10.32
N ASN A 121 4.81 -8.10 -8.99
CA ASN A 121 4.59 -6.83 -8.30
C ASN A 121 5.74 -5.85 -8.55
N ARG A 122 7.01 -6.29 -8.43
CA ARG A 122 8.17 -5.45 -8.74
C ARG A 122 8.21 -5.00 -10.19
N ALA A 123 8.00 -5.93 -11.12
CA ALA A 123 8.00 -5.61 -12.56
C ALA A 123 6.89 -4.61 -12.92
N LEU A 124 5.71 -4.72 -12.31
CA LEU A 124 4.62 -3.79 -12.52
C LEU A 124 4.89 -2.39 -11.94
N LEU A 125 5.50 -2.32 -10.75
CA LEU A 125 5.90 -1.03 -10.18
C LEU A 125 6.96 -0.36 -11.05
N LEU A 126 7.96 -1.11 -11.53
CA LEU A 126 8.96 -0.59 -12.47
C LEU A 126 8.31 -0.09 -13.76
N LYS A 127 7.32 -0.82 -14.29
CA LYS A 127 6.55 -0.38 -15.45
C LYS A 127 5.81 0.93 -15.18
N GLN A 128 5.17 1.07 -14.01
CA GLN A 128 4.50 2.32 -13.64
C GLN A 128 5.47 3.49 -13.51
N VAL A 129 6.65 3.26 -12.90
CA VAL A 129 7.72 4.27 -12.84
C VAL A 129 8.20 4.65 -14.24
N TRP A 130 8.34 3.67 -15.13
CA TRP A 130 8.71 3.94 -16.52
C TRP A 130 7.65 4.77 -17.25
N GLU A 131 6.36 4.46 -17.08
CA GLU A 131 5.25 5.24 -17.64
C GLU A 131 5.17 6.65 -17.03
N LEU A 132 5.58 6.83 -15.77
CA LEU A 132 5.72 8.12 -15.12
C LEU A 132 6.84 8.95 -15.74
N LEU A 133 7.99 8.34 -16.02
CA LEU A 133 9.13 8.99 -16.66
C LEU A 133 8.85 9.36 -18.12
N LEU A 134 7.98 8.62 -18.80
CA LEU A 134 7.59 8.84 -20.20
C LEU A 134 6.39 9.80 -20.37
N ASP A 135 6.24 10.75 -19.46
CA ASP A 135 5.31 11.89 -19.63
C ASP A 135 3.83 11.49 -19.82
N SER A 136 3.37 10.55 -18.99
CA SER A 136 1.96 10.16 -18.97
C SER A 136 1.05 11.37 -18.72
N TRP A 137 0.16 11.63 -19.69
CA TRP A 137 -0.84 12.70 -19.65
C TRP A 137 -1.71 12.62 -18.37
N ALA A 138 -2.08 11.40 -17.95
CA ALA A 138 -2.90 11.18 -16.77
C ALA A 138 -2.18 11.62 -15.49
N TRP A 139 -0.89 11.27 -15.36
CA TRP A 139 -0.09 11.66 -14.21
C TRP A 139 0.19 13.16 -14.17
N ARG A 140 0.44 13.79 -15.32
CA ARG A 140 0.54 15.26 -15.41
C ARG A 140 -0.73 15.93 -14.90
N GLN A 141 -1.90 15.42 -15.27
CA GLN A 141 -3.18 15.97 -14.81
C GLN A 141 -3.39 15.79 -13.31
N ILE A 142 -3.05 14.61 -12.78
CA ILE A 142 -3.10 14.34 -11.33
C ILE A 142 -2.15 15.27 -10.57
N LEU A 143 -0.93 15.48 -11.06
CA LEU A 143 0.05 16.37 -10.43
C LEU A 143 -0.40 17.84 -10.44
N LYS A 144 -1.09 18.29 -11.50
CA LYS A 144 -1.70 19.63 -11.54
C LYS A 144 -2.79 19.81 -10.48
N LEU A 145 -3.58 18.76 -10.22
CA LEU A 145 -4.61 18.77 -9.19
C LEU A 145 -4.05 18.68 -7.77
N ARG A 146 -2.76 18.32 -7.59
CA ARG A 146 -2.13 18.17 -6.27
C ARG A 146 -2.21 19.45 -5.44
N ASN A 147 -1.91 20.60 -6.04
CA ASN A 147 -1.89 21.86 -5.30
C ASN A 147 -3.30 22.23 -4.83
N ILE A 148 -4.28 22.11 -5.72
CA ILE A 148 -5.70 22.31 -5.39
C ILE A 148 -6.14 21.35 -4.28
N ALA A 149 -5.72 20.08 -4.34
CA ALA A 149 -6.05 19.13 -3.29
C ALA A 149 -5.41 19.49 -1.94
N LEU A 150 -4.16 19.96 -1.93
CA LEU A 150 -3.48 20.38 -0.70
C LEU A 150 -4.17 21.58 -0.04
N ASP A 151 -4.63 22.56 -0.83
CA ASP A 151 -5.35 23.73 -0.31
C ASP A 151 -6.69 23.38 0.35
N ASN A 152 -7.24 22.19 0.07
CA ASN A 152 -8.51 21.72 0.63
C ASN A 152 -8.34 20.66 1.72
N ILE A 153 -7.11 20.33 2.15
CA ILE A 153 -6.87 19.43 3.27
C ILE A 153 -6.68 20.26 4.54
N ILE A 154 -7.62 20.14 5.46
CA ILE A 154 -7.54 20.75 6.79
C ILE A 154 -6.92 19.74 7.76
N TYR A 155 -5.90 20.16 8.50
CA TYR A 155 -5.23 19.34 9.50
C TYR A 155 -5.67 19.76 10.90
N GLU A 156 -6.30 18.83 11.63
CA GLU A 156 -6.56 19.02 13.06
C GLU A 156 -5.45 18.40 13.89
N VAL A 157 -4.68 19.26 14.56
CA VAL A 157 -3.62 18.82 15.48
C VAL A 157 -4.27 18.43 16.80
N GLY A 158 -4.35 17.12 17.05
CA GLY A 158 -4.82 16.56 18.32
C GLY A 158 -3.80 16.72 19.46
N ARG A 159 -3.56 15.66 20.24
CA ARG A 159 -2.62 15.67 21.39
C ARG A 159 -1.13 15.77 21.01
N GLY A 160 -0.79 15.86 19.73
CA GLY A 160 0.61 15.96 19.27
C GLY A 160 1.41 14.64 19.33
N ASP A 161 0.77 13.52 19.68
CA ASP A 161 1.35 12.17 19.79
C ASP A 161 1.51 11.47 18.42
N LYS A 162 0.83 11.97 17.39
CA LYS A 162 0.79 11.39 16.05
C LYS A 162 1.33 12.31 14.96
N PHE A 163 1.71 13.53 15.34
CA PHE A 163 2.20 14.55 14.42
C PHE A 163 3.71 14.74 14.62
N TYR A 164 4.46 14.58 13.55
CA TYR A 164 5.88 14.89 13.50
C TYR A 164 6.11 16.40 13.50
N LEU A 165 7.02 16.83 14.37
CA LEU A 165 7.36 18.22 14.57
C LEU A 165 7.87 18.90 13.29
N TRP A 166 8.71 18.22 12.52
CA TRP A 166 9.42 18.82 11.40
C TRP A 166 8.71 18.64 10.06
N HIS A 167 7.99 17.53 9.91
CA HIS A 167 7.55 17.03 8.60
C HIS A 167 6.04 17.18 8.40
N ASP A 168 5.25 17.22 9.46
CA ASP A 168 3.80 17.32 9.31
C ASP A 168 3.35 18.78 9.22
N PRO A 169 2.26 19.04 8.49
CA PRO A 169 1.79 20.39 8.22
C PRO A 169 0.92 20.93 9.38
N TRP A 170 1.58 21.30 10.47
CA TRP A 170 0.93 21.88 11.66
C TRP A 170 1.30 23.35 11.90
N PHE A 171 2.25 23.89 11.12
CA PHE A 171 2.82 25.22 11.30
C PHE A 171 2.54 26.09 10.07
N PHE A 172 1.57 27.01 10.16
CA PHE A 172 1.07 27.84 9.04
C PHE A 172 0.61 27.02 7.82
N ASP A 173 -0.23 25.99 8.06
CA ASP A 173 -0.76 25.10 7.01
C ASP A 173 0.32 24.37 6.19
N THR A 174 1.54 24.32 6.72
CA THR A 174 2.69 23.65 6.12
C THR A 174 3.63 23.08 7.18
N SER A 175 4.67 22.38 6.73
CA SER A 175 5.67 21.80 7.63
C SER A 175 6.82 22.78 7.88
N MET A 176 7.39 22.77 9.08
CA MET A 176 8.56 23.59 9.39
C MET A 176 9.75 23.29 8.46
N HIS A 177 9.93 22.02 8.07
CA HIS A 177 10.95 21.64 7.10
C HIS A 177 10.71 22.26 5.72
N ALA A 178 9.45 22.41 5.28
CA ALA A 178 9.13 23.06 4.01
C ALA A 178 9.37 24.58 4.04
N LEU A 179 9.11 25.25 5.17
CA LEU A 179 9.32 26.69 5.32
C LEU A 179 10.79 27.09 5.51
N TYR A 180 11.49 26.41 6.41
CA TYR A 180 12.84 26.80 6.84
C TYR A 180 13.95 25.90 6.28
N GLY A 181 13.59 24.83 5.56
CA GLY A 181 14.53 23.89 4.98
C GLY A 181 15.21 22.97 6.01
N HIS A 182 16.11 22.11 5.53
CA HIS A 182 16.73 21.03 6.32
C HIS A 182 17.60 21.54 7.50
N ASN A 183 18.06 22.79 7.44
CA ASN A 183 18.89 23.38 8.50
C ASN A 183 18.11 23.61 9.79
N VAL A 184 16.78 23.70 9.75
CA VAL A 184 15.93 23.94 10.91
C VAL A 184 16.09 22.83 11.98
N ILE A 185 16.18 21.58 11.54
CA ILE A 185 16.35 20.40 12.41
C ILE A 185 17.74 20.41 13.05
N ARG A 186 18.77 20.67 12.23
CA ARG A 186 20.16 20.74 12.68
C ARG A 186 20.37 21.86 13.69
N ASN A 187 19.78 23.02 13.42
CA ASN A 187 19.87 24.18 14.29
C ASN A 187 19.14 23.94 15.60
N ALA A 188 17.97 23.28 15.58
CA ALA A 188 17.22 22.95 16.79
C ALA A 188 17.91 21.94 17.72
N SER A 189 18.98 21.26 17.28
CA SER A 189 19.66 20.18 18.02
C SER A 189 18.70 19.05 18.43
N MET A 190 17.68 18.80 17.61
CA MET A 190 16.66 17.77 17.83
C MET A 190 16.77 16.66 16.78
N ARG A 191 16.13 15.50 17.03
CA ARG A 191 16.07 14.43 16.03
C ARG A 191 15.06 14.80 14.94
N GLY A 192 15.25 14.30 13.72
CA GLY A 192 14.33 14.55 12.60
C GLY A 192 12.93 13.94 12.76
N ASN A 193 12.77 12.99 13.68
CA ASN A 193 11.52 12.24 13.87
C ASN A 193 10.83 12.58 15.20
N GLU A 194 11.14 13.72 15.82
CA GLU A 194 10.48 14.17 17.06
C GLU A 194 9.00 14.49 16.81
N LEU A 195 8.17 14.25 17.82
CA LEU A 195 6.74 14.52 17.82
C LEU A 195 6.44 15.91 18.42
N ILE A 196 5.28 16.49 18.09
CA ILE A 196 4.86 17.78 18.64
C ILE A 196 4.72 17.73 20.18
N GLU A 197 4.34 16.58 20.74
CA GLU A 197 4.21 16.41 22.20
C GLU A 197 5.47 16.80 22.98
N VAL A 198 6.66 16.63 22.38
CA VAL A 198 7.94 16.97 23.00
C VAL A 198 8.05 18.47 23.28
N MET A 199 7.36 19.28 22.50
CA MET A 199 7.33 20.73 22.63
C MET A 199 6.22 21.25 23.53
N VAL A 200 5.22 20.42 23.84
CA VAL A 200 4.06 20.81 24.64
C VAL A 200 4.23 20.30 26.07
N SER A 201 4.81 21.12 26.95
CA SER A 201 4.88 20.85 28.38
C SER A 201 3.86 21.72 29.12
N GLU A 202 2.95 21.11 29.89
CA GLU A 202 1.99 21.82 30.77
C GLU A 202 1.11 22.87 30.04
N GLY A 203 0.76 22.61 28.78
CA GLY A 203 -0.07 23.52 27.98
C GLY A 203 0.68 24.73 27.40
N GLN A 204 2.01 24.78 27.51
CA GLN A 204 2.85 25.79 26.88
C GLN A 204 3.82 25.17 25.87
N CYS A 205 3.91 25.78 24.68
CA CYS A 205 4.89 25.42 23.66
C CYS A 205 6.28 25.94 24.03
N LYS A 206 7.21 25.05 24.40
CA LYS A 206 8.60 25.41 24.70
C LYS A 206 9.46 25.14 23.48
N TRP A 207 9.79 26.21 22.76
CA TRP A 207 10.72 26.15 21.64
C TRP A 207 12.17 26.07 22.13
N PRO A 208 13.05 25.28 21.47
CA PRO A 208 14.48 25.36 21.72
C PRO A 208 14.94 26.80 21.46
N SER A 209 15.79 27.32 22.34
CA SER A 209 16.15 28.73 22.54
C SER A 209 16.80 29.43 21.33
N ILE A 210 16.84 28.78 20.17
CA ILE A 210 17.55 29.16 18.96
C ILE A 210 16.60 29.88 17.98
N PHE A 211 15.28 29.74 18.16
CA PHE A 211 14.25 30.47 17.40
C PHE A 211 13.82 31.80 18.03
N VAL A 212 14.36 32.13 19.22
CA VAL A 212 14.11 33.41 19.90
C VAL A 212 15.29 34.33 19.62
N ARG A 213 15.36 34.87 18.40
CA ARG A 213 16.19 36.03 18.09
C ARG A 213 15.62 36.81 16.92
#